data_AF-A0A2E0VX61-F1
#
_entry.id   AF-A0A2E0VX61-F1
#
_cell.length_a   1.000
_cell.length_b   1.000
_cell.length_c   1.000
_cell.angle_alpha   90.00
_cell.angle_beta   90.00
_cell.angle_gamma   90.00
#
_symmetry.space_group_name_H-M   'P 1'
#
loop_
_entity.id
_entity.type
_entity.pdbx_description
1 polymer ?
#
loop_
_entity_poly.entity_id
_entity_poly.type
_entity_poly.pdbx_seq_one_letter_code
_entity_poly.pdbx_strand_id
1 'polypeptide(L)'
;MKSLRKYLLPLLLTAFFIIGSANLSDAQCPMCRASVESNLKNGGQAGKGLNTGILFMLSMPYLVVGAIGFVWWKNREPEEE
;
A
#
# COMPACT_ATOMS: atom_id res chain seq x y z
N MET A 1 17.02 27.98 -8.03
CA MET A 1 16.41 27.14 -9.10
C MET A 1 17.25 25.94 -9.55
N LYS A 2 18.59 26.01 -9.63
CA LYS A 2 19.44 24.87 -10.06
C LYS A 2 19.40 23.66 -9.12
N SER A 3 19.31 23.89 -7.80
CA SER A 3 19.15 22.83 -6.79
C SER A 3 17.81 22.10 -6.90
N LEU A 4 16.72 22.84 -7.16
CA LEU A 4 15.38 22.25 -7.30
C LEU A 4 15.29 21.31 -8.51
N ARG A 5 15.93 21.67 -9.63
CA ARG A 5 16.00 20.83 -10.84
C ARG A 5 16.69 19.47 -10.60
N LYS A 6 17.63 19.40 -9.64
CA LYS A 6 18.33 18.15 -9.27
C LYS A 6 17.40 17.14 -8.61
N TYR A 7 16.41 17.61 -7.86
CA TYR A 7 15.42 16.75 -7.19
C TYR A 7 14.15 16.56 -8.03
N LEU A 8 13.91 17.43 -9.01
CA LEU A 8 12.71 17.38 -9.85
C LEU A 8 12.68 16.13 -10.73
N LEU A 9 13.82 15.74 -11.34
CA LEU A 9 13.92 14.55 -12.18
C LEU A 9 13.70 13.23 -11.40
N PRO A 10 14.38 12.97 -10.26
CA PRO A 10 14.09 11.77 -9.48
C PRO A 10 12.65 11.78 -8.96
N LEU A 11 12.12 12.92 -8.47
CA LEU A 11 10.73 13.02 -8.03
C LEU A 11 9.72 12.63 -9.13
N LEU A 12 9.94 13.12 -10.36
CA LEU A 12 9.10 12.79 -11.52
C LEU A 12 9.19 11.30 -11.89
N LEU A 13 10.38 10.71 -11.83
CA LEU A 13 10.57 9.28 -12.08
C LEU A 13 9.87 8.42 -11.02
N THR A 14 9.96 8.79 -9.75
CA THR A 14 9.25 8.08 -8.68
C THR A 14 7.74 8.20 -8.85
N ALA A 15 7.23 9.40 -9.16
CA ALA A 15 5.82 9.61 -9.42
C ALA A 15 5.31 8.79 -10.62
N PHE A 16 6.08 8.74 -11.71
CA PHE A 16 5.76 7.92 -12.88
C PHE A 16 5.67 6.43 -12.54
N PHE A 17 6.61 5.90 -11.74
CA PHE A 17 6.60 4.51 -11.29
C PHE A 17 5.41 4.19 -10.38
N ILE A 18 5.01 5.11 -9.50
CA ILE A 18 3.86 4.94 -8.61
C ILE A 18 2.54 4.93 -9.41
N ILE A 19 2.42 5.79 -10.43
CA ILE A 19 1.23 5.83 -11.29
C ILE A 19 1.17 4.58 -12.19
N GLY A 20 2.32 4.11 -12.68
CA GLY A 20 2.42 2.92 -13.53
C GLY A 20 2.14 1.61 -12.80
N SER A 21 2.40 1.53 -11.48
CA SER A 21 2.17 0.32 -10.68
C SER A 21 0.72 0.15 -10.21
N ALA A 22 -0.13 1.17 -10.39
CA ALA A 22 -1.53 1.14 -9.96
C ALA A 22 -2.39 0.06 -10.67
N ASN A 23 -1.91 -0.50 -11.80
CA ASN A 23 -2.64 -1.50 -12.58
C ASN A 23 -2.24 -2.96 -12.28
N LEU A 24 -1.30 -3.21 -11.37
CA LEU A 24 -0.97 -4.59 -10.96
C LEU A 24 -1.92 -5.07 -9.86
N SER A 25 -3.18 -5.27 -10.23
CA SER A 25 -4.14 -6.11 -9.49
C SER A 25 -3.85 -7.62 -9.68
N ASP A 26 -2.70 -7.95 -10.26
CA ASP A 26 -2.18 -9.29 -10.34
C ASP A 26 -1.41 -9.61 -9.05
N ALA A 27 -1.95 -10.55 -8.27
CA ALA A 27 -1.38 -10.95 -6.98
C ALA A 27 0.14 -11.16 -7.08
N GLN A 28 0.90 -10.48 -6.21
CA GLN A 28 2.37 -10.48 -6.18
C GLN A 28 3.00 -11.83 -5.79
N CYS A 29 2.19 -12.87 -5.57
CA CYS A 29 2.62 -14.23 -5.29
C CYS A 29 2.08 -15.15 -6.40
N PRO A 30 2.90 -15.54 -7.39
CA PRO A 30 2.45 -16.38 -8.52
C PRO A 30 1.90 -17.73 -8.04
N MET A 31 2.36 -18.23 -6.88
CA MET A 31 1.85 -19.45 -6.25
C MET A 31 0.41 -19.31 -5.72
N CYS A 32 0.09 -18.19 -5.07
CA CYS A 32 -1.25 -17.91 -4.56
C CYS A 32 -2.23 -17.70 -5.71
N ARG A 33 -1.80 -17.00 -6.79
CA ARG A 33 -2.62 -16.80 -7.99
C ARG A 33 -2.99 -18.11 -8.66
N ALA A 34 -2.02 -18.98 -8.94
CA ALA A 34 -2.25 -20.25 -9.63
C ALA A 34 -3.24 -21.16 -8.86
N SER A 35 -3.10 -21.20 -7.54
CA SER A 35 -3.99 -22.00 -6.67
C SER A 35 -5.41 -21.45 -6.66
N VAL A 36 -5.58 -20.13 -6.56
CA VAL A 36 -6.90 -19.47 -6.59
C VAL A 36 -7.56 -19.62 -7.96
N GLU A 37 -6.81 -19.39 -9.03
CA GLU A 37 -7.35 -19.47 -10.39
C GLU A 37 -7.77 -20.90 -10.76
N SER A 38 -7.01 -21.92 -10.32
CA SER A 38 -7.41 -23.32 -10.43
C SER A 38 -8.67 -23.63 -9.62
N ASN A 39 -8.78 -23.10 -8.40
CA ASN A 39 -9.97 -23.33 -7.56
C ASN A 39 -11.22 -22.71 -8.20
N LEU A 40 -11.13 -21.48 -8.70
CA LEU A 40 -12.22 -20.79 -9.37
C LEU A 40 -12.63 -21.46 -10.68
N LYS A 41 -11.67 -21.91 -11.51
CA LYS A 41 -11.94 -22.64 -12.77
C LYS A 41 -12.66 -23.96 -12.55
N ASN A 42 -12.41 -24.63 -11.42
CA ASN A 42 -13.08 -25.87 -11.04
C ASN A 42 -14.42 -25.64 -10.28
N GLY A 43 -14.96 -24.42 -10.31
CA GLY A 43 -16.24 -24.08 -9.67
C GLY A 43 -16.16 -23.81 -8.17
N GLY A 44 -14.96 -23.82 -7.59
CA GLY A 44 -14.70 -23.45 -6.21
C GLY A 44 -14.83 -21.94 -5.98
N GLN A 45 -14.96 -21.54 -4.72
CA GLN A 45 -15.05 -20.13 -4.32
C GLN A 45 -13.83 -19.64 -3.55
N ALA A 46 -12.85 -20.52 -3.29
CA ALA A 46 -11.68 -20.16 -2.52
C ALA A 46 -10.82 -19.15 -3.29
N GLY A 47 -10.41 -18.09 -2.59
CA GLY A 47 -9.62 -17.00 -3.17
C GLY A 47 -10.42 -15.84 -3.79
N LYS A 48 -11.75 -15.89 -3.80
CA LYS A 48 -12.56 -14.69 -4.05
C LYS A 48 -12.23 -13.63 -2.98
N GLY A 49 -11.84 -12.43 -3.42
CA GLY A 49 -11.52 -11.33 -2.52
C GLY A 49 -10.12 -11.40 -1.88
N LEU A 50 -9.22 -12.28 -2.34
CA LEU A 50 -7.85 -12.38 -1.79
C LEU A 50 -7.09 -11.05 -1.85
N ASN A 51 -7.21 -10.29 -2.95
CA ASN A 51 -6.55 -9.00 -3.08
C ASN A 51 -7.07 -7.97 -2.05
N THR A 52 -8.38 -8.00 -1.77
CA THR A 52 -8.98 -7.17 -0.71
C THR A 52 -8.39 -7.51 0.66
N GLY A 53 -8.20 -8.79 0.95
CA GLY A 53 -7.55 -9.24 2.20
C GLY A 53 -6.09 -8.78 2.31
N ILE A 54 -5.31 -8.86 1.23
CA ILE A 54 -3.92 -8.38 1.19
C ILE A 54 -3.86 -6.87 1.43
N LEU A 55 -4.69 -6.09 0.73
CA LEU A 55 -4.74 -4.63 0.89
C LEU A 55 -5.20 -4.23 2.30
N PHE A 56 -6.15 -4.97 2.89
CA PHE A 56 -6.56 -4.77 4.28
C PHE A 56 -5.39 -5.01 5.25
N MET A 57 -4.69 -6.13 5.13
CA MET A 57 -3.54 -6.44 6.00
C MET A 57 -2.37 -5.47 5.80
N LEU A 58 -2.13 -5.00 4.57
CA LEU A 58 -1.09 -4.01 4.30
C LEU A 58 -1.44 -2.62 4.82
N SER A 59 -2.71 -2.20 4.75
CA SER A 59 -3.13 -0.87 5.20
C SER A 59 -3.23 -0.76 6.73
N MET A 60 -3.62 -1.83 7.41
CA MET A 60 -3.86 -1.82 8.86
C MET A 60 -2.70 -1.29 9.71
N PRO A 61 -1.43 -1.73 9.53
CA PRO A 61 -0.31 -1.23 10.32
C PRO A 61 -0.14 0.29 10.22
N TYR A 62 -0.29 0.86 9.02
CA TYR A 62 -0.16 2.30 8.80
C TYR A 62 -1.32 3.07 9.45
N LEU A 63 -2.54 2.55 9.36
CA LEU A 63 -3.70 3.15 10.01
C LEU A 63 -3.55 3.14 11.54
N VAL A 64 -3.08 2.03 12.12
CA VAL A 64 -2.87 1.91 13.57
C VAL A 64 -1.78 2.88 14.04
N VAL A 65 -0.62 2.90 13.38
CA VAL A 65 0.48 3.82 13.74
C VAL A 65 0.06 5.27 13.57
N GLY A 66 -0.64 5.60 12.47
CA GLY A 66 -1.16 6.95 12.22
C GLY A 66 -2.17 7.38 13.29
N ALA A 67 -3.09 6.50 13.67
CA ALA A 67 -4.07 6.77 14.73
C ALA A 67 -3.39 7.01 16.08
N ILE A 68 -2.44 6.15 16.47
CA ILE A 68 -1.68 6.30 17.72
C ILE A 68 -0.90 7.63 17.71
N GLY A 69 -0.18 7.92 16.62
CA GLY A 69 0.56 9.17 16.48
C GLY A 69 -0.32 10.41 16.55
N PHE A 70 -1.51 10.36 15.95
CA PHE A 70 -2.49 11.44 16.00
C PHE A 70 -3.03 11.67 17.42
N VAL A 71 -3.39 10.60 18.14
CA VAL A 71 -3.85 10.71 19.53
C VAL A 71 -2.73 11.25 20.43
N TRP A 72 -1.51 10.76 20.27
CA TRP A 72 -0.36 11.23 21.03
C TRP A 72 -0.07 12.72 20.79
N TRP A 73 -0.07 13.17 19.53
CA TRP A 73 0.13 14.58 19.19
C TRP A 73 -0.96 15.48 19.78
N LYS A 74 -2.21 15.04 19.75
CA LYS A 74 -3.33 15.80 20.31
C LYS A 74 -3.29 15.89 21.84
N ASN A 75 -2.80 14.85 22.51
CA ASN A 75 -2.75 14.79 23.97
C ASN A 75 -1.40 15.24 24.54
N ARG A 76 -0.44 15.62 23.69
CA ARG A 76 0.82 16.20 24.12
C ARG A 76 0.58 17.65 24.52
N GLU A 77 0.69 17.94 25.81
CA GLU A 77 0.89 19.32 26.28
C GLU A 77 2.31 19.74 25.87
N PRO A 78 2.50 20.92 25.24
CA PRO A 78 3.83 21.46 25.08
C PRO A 78 4.40 21.71 26.47
N GLU A 79 5.56 21.12 26.78
CA GLU A 79 6.36 21.55 27.93
C GLU A 79 6.65 23.04 27.73
N GLU A 80 6.14 23.89 28.62
CA GLU A 80 6.61 25.27 28.75
C GLU A 80 8.04 25.20 29.30
N GLU A 81 9.03 25.62 28.49
CA GLU A 81 10.36 25.97 28.98
C GLU A 81 10.33 27.34 29.68
#